data_AF-A0A2E4IUU2-F1
#
_entry.id   AF-A0A2E4IUU2-F1
#
_cell.length_a   1.000
_cell.length_b   1.000
_cell.length_c   1.000
_cell.angle_alpha   90.00
_cell.angle_beta   90.00
_cell.angle_gamma   90.00
#
_symmetry.space_group_name_H-M   'P 1'
#
loop_
_entity.id
_entity.type
_entity.pdbx_description
1 polymer ?
#
loop_
_entity_poly.entity_id
_entity_poly.type
_entity_poly.pdbx_seq_one_letter_code
_entity_poly.pdbx_strand_id
1 'polypeptide(L)'
;MNLNLSTNKSITTSRRKAAILLMYLDSKMPGLSQQLFAKMGESRSKMLLHEINQLGKVDKTEISHVMDEFYELAITQNSVIGGKNVTDKLLKDSFGIEDPDDFFSSKSGLFDFINHLSDKILIDYLKKENRQVAALVLSLIPDERSAKLLSEFPVEQTAIISKKMLTLDVPNYPLLWKFHRELELNLLGEDDDTIEESQQIFKLSRVLEMMVSDTRKTVVDMISTQDKSSADKIQELIFSFNDLVFMSNKDLGIMLVEIDPLSSLAVAMQGISAELKDKLLGSISERLKPRLEEEITNADGAAEEDVQKAQGSIVQLCRKLENEEKIDPLVEIIKQKQASNFVETPKSDAKESNEFPIEPESEEAPKPEKEINEQDIEKKKEKEKEAVNQDDAKEGDVS
;
A
#
# COMPACT_ATOMS: atom_id res chain seq x y z
N MET A 1 33.05 -32.47 -13.18
CA MET A 1 32.04 -31.75 -13.97
C MET A 1 30.67 -32.25 -13.58
N ASN A 2 29.77 -31.29 -13.36
CA ASN A 2 28.44 -31.39 -12.78
C ASN A 2 27.53 -32.44 -13.43
N LEU A 3 26.61 -32.99 -12.63
CA LEU A 3 25.16 -32.72 -12.77
C LEU A 3 24.42 -33.27 -11.54
N ASN A 4 24.26 -32.38 -10.56
CA ASN A 4 23.23 -32.44 -9.52
C ASN A 4 21.91 -31.93 -10.10
N LEU A 5 20.82 -32.54 -9.63
CA LEU A 5 19.44 -32.04 -9.39
C LEU A 5 18.35 -32.92 -10.03
N SER A 6 17.41 -33.28 -9.15
CA SER A 6 16.07 -33.84 -9.41
C SER A 6 15.96 -35.35 -9.24
N THR A 7 15.59 -35.83 -8.05
CA THR A 7 14.61 -36.93 -7.84
C THR A 7 14.46 -37.24 -6.36
N ASN A 8 13.63 -36.48 -5.64
CA ASN A 8 12.88 -37.05 -4.51
C ASN A 8 11.61 -36.24 -4.21
N LYS A 9 10.70 -36.19 -5.19
CA LYS A 9 9.31 -35.82 -4.98
C LYS A 9 8.63 -37.07 -4.44
N SER A 10 8.33 -37.14 -3.14
CA SER A 10 7.65 -38.31 -2.58
C SER A 10 6.28 -38.45 -3.28
N ILE A 11 6.09 -39.58 -3.94
CA ILE A 11 4.87 -39.90 -4.69
C ILE A 11 3.82 -40.31 -3.67
N THR A 12 3.23 -39.33 -3.00
CA THR A 12 2.04 -39.53 -2.16
C THR A 12 0.81 -39.38 -3.07
N THR A 13 0.06 -40.46 -3.24
CA THR A 13 -1.17 -40.47 -4.06
C THR A 13 -2.21 -39.51 -3.48
N SER A 14 -2.95 -38.79 -4.33
CA SER A 14 -3.94 -37.79 -3.87
C SER A 14 -4.98 -38.36 -2.90
N ARG A 15 -5.29 -39.66 -3.03
CA ARG A 15 -6.19 -40.38 -2.11
C ARG A 15 -5.59 -40.57 -0.72
N ARG A 16 -4.29 -40.88 -0.64
CA ARG A 16 -3.56 -40.99 0.63
C ARG A 16 -3.49 -39.63 1.33
N LYS A 17 -3.21 -38.55 0.60
CA LYS A 17 -3.21 -37.18 1.15
C LYS A 17 -4.57 -36.80 1.73
N ALA A 18 -5.66 -37.07 1.00
CA ALA A 18 -7.02 -36.82 1.48
C ALA A 18 -7.36 -37.63 2.75
N ALA A 19 -6.88 -38.88 2.85
CA ALA A 19 -7.05 -39.71 4.03
C ALA A 19 -6.26 -39.18 5.24
N ILE A 20 -5.02 -38.72 5.06
CA ILE A 20 -4.20 -38.08 6.10
C ILE A 20 -4.88 -36.81 6.62
N LEU A 21 -5.32 -35.94 5.71
CA LEU A 21 -5.99 -34.69 6.04
C LEU A 21 -7.28 -34.94 6.84
N LEU A 22 -8.11 -35.88 6.38
CA LEU A 22 -9.37 -36.20 7.07
C LEU A 22 -9.13 -36.73 8.48
N MET A 23 -8.15 -37.63 8.66
CA MET A 23 -7.81 -38.18 9.98
C MET A 23 -7.24 -37.13 10.93
N TYR A 24 -6.41 -36.21 10.41
CA TYR A 24 -5.87 -35.12 11.20
C TYR A 24 -6.96 -34.14 11.65
N LEU A 25 -7.85 -33.74 10.75
CA LEU A 25 -8.95 -32.83 11.06
C LEU A 25 -9.98 -33.46 12.02
N ASP A 26 -10.34 -34.74 11.82
CA ASP A 26 -11.28 -35.45 12.71
C ASP A 26 -10.67 -35.67 14.11
N SER A 27 -9.34 -35.80 14.21
CA SER A 27 -8.65 -35.83 15.51
C SER A 27 -8.71 -34.50 16.27
N LYS A 28 -8.84 -33.37 15.57
CA LYS A 28 -8.95 -32.03 16.17
C LYS A 28 -10.40 -31.59 16.37
N MET A 29 -11.29 -32.04 15.49
CA MET A 29 -12.73 -31.76 15.52
C MET A 29 -13.51 -33.06 15.26
N PRO A 30 -13.85 -33.81 16.33
CA PRO A 30 -14.56 -35.08 16.20
C PRO A 30 -15.94 -34.90 15.55
N GLY A 31 -16.24 -35.67 14.52
CA GLY A 31 -17.54 -35.68 13.84
C GLY A 31 -17.56 -34.96 12.48
N LEU A 32 -16.45 -34.33 12.10
CA LEU A 32 -16.28 -33.74 10.77
C LEU A 32 -16.34 -34.82 9.67
N SER A 33 -15.75 -36.00 9.95
CA SER A 33 -15.74 -37.13 9.02
C SER A 33 -17.15 -37.59 8.63
N GLN A 34 -18.11 -37.59 9.57
CA GLN A 34 -19.49 -37.99 9.32
C GLN A 34 -20.21 -37.03 8.35
N GLN A 35 -20.03 -35.73 8.54
CA GLN A 35 -20.64 -34.72 7.67
C GLN A 35 -20.04 -34.74 6.26
N LEU A 36 -18.72 -35.00 6.16
CA LEU A 36 -18.04 -35.08 4.88
C LEU A 36 -18.47 -36.33 4.10
N PHE A 37 -18.55 -37.50 4.75
CA PHE A 37 -19.00 -38.73 4.10
C PHE A 37 -20.46 -38.66 3.64
N ALA A 38 -21.33 -37.94 4.36
CA ALA A 38 -22.71 -37.69 3.95
C ALA A 38 -22.80 -36.90 2.63
N LYS A 39 -21.86 -35.96 2.41
CA LYS A 39 -21.82 -35.12 1.20
C LYS A 39 -21.05 -35.75 0.03
N MET A 40 -20.15 -36.69 0.29
CA MET A 40 -19.28 -37.29 -0.73
C MET A 40 -19.92 -38.45 -1.53
N GLY A 41 -21.00 -39.04 -1.02
CA GLY A 41 -21.67 -40.19 -1.64
C GLY A 41 -20.94 -41.52 -1.45
N GLU A 42 -21.68 -42.64 -1.55
CA GLU A 42 -21.23 -43.96 -1.09
C GLU A 42 -19.97 -44.47 -1.80
N SER A 43 -19.84 -44.26 -3.11
CA SER A 43 -18.69 -44.74 -3.90
C SER A 43 -17.36 -44.08 -3.48
N ARG A 44 -17.36 -42.76 -3.28
CA ARG A 44 -16.16 -42.00 -2.88
C ARG A 44 -15.80 -42.22 -1.41
N SER A 45 -16.81 -42.32 -0.55
CA SER A 45 -16.62 -42.65 0.87
C SER A 45 -15.96 -44.02 1.03
N LYS A 46 -16.38 -45.04 0.27
CA LYS A 46 -15.74 -46.37 0.28
C LYS A 46 -14.27 -46.33 -0.14
N MET A 47 -13.93 -45.55 -1.17
CA MET A 47 -12.54 -45.39 -1.61
C MET A 47 -11.68 -44.74 -0.53
N LEU A 48 -12.18 -43.70 0.13
CA LEU A 48 -11.43 -42.98 1.15
C LEU A 48 -11.25 -43.83 2.43
N LEU A 49 -12.29 -44.56 2.84
CA LEU A 49 -12.21 -45.49 3.98
C LEU A 49 -11.22 -46.63 3.75
N HIS A 50 -11.13 -47.13 2.51
CA HIS A 50 -10.15 -48.15 2.14
C HIS A 50 -8.70 -47.65 2.24
N GLU A 51 -8.47 -46.39 1.89
CA GLU A 51 -7.16 -45.73 1.98
C GLU A 51 -6.80 -45.37 3.43
N ILE A 52 -7.78 -44.94 4.24
CA ILE A 52 -7.60 -44.74 5.69
C ILE A 52 -7.20 -46.04 6.39
N ASN A 53 -7.80 -47.18 5.99
CA ASN A 53 -7.47 -48.49 6.55
C ASN A 53 -6.01 -48.88 6.23
N GLN A 54 -5.50 -48.51 5.06
CA GLN A 54 -4.13 -48.81 4.61
C GLN A 54 -3.09 -47.76 5.00
N LEU A 55 -3.50 -46.69 5.69
CA LEU A 55 -2.65 -45.51 5.91
C LEU A 55 -1.44 -45.80 6.81
N GLY A 56 -1.58 -46.71 7.77
CA GLY A 56 -0.54 -47.08 8.72
C GLY A 56 -0.14 -45.92 9.65
N LYS A 57 1.07 -45.97 10.21
CA LYS A 57 1.63 -44.87 11.01
C LYS A 57 2.14 -43.79 10.06
N VAL A 58 1.63 -42.57 10.24
CA VAL A 58 2.01 -41.39 9.45
C VAL A 58 2.92 -40.51 10.29
N ASP A 59 4.05 -40.11 9.72
CA ASP A 59 5.03 -39.26 10.41
C ASP A 59 4.58 -37.79 10.44
N LYS A 60 5.03 -37.05 11.47
CA LYS A 60 4.66 -35.63 11.65
C LYS A 60 5.05 -34.76 10.46
N THR A 61 6.17 -35.07 9.80
CA THR A 61 6.65 -34.37 8.60
C THR A 61 5.73 -34.56 7.40
N GLU A 62 5.17 -35.76 7.22
CA GLU A 62 4.20 -36.07 6.17
C GLU A 62 2.86 -35.35 6.41
N ILE A 63 2.42 -35.26 7.67
CA ILE A 63 1.21 -34.51 8.05
C ILE A 63 1.38 -33.01 7.75
N SER A 64 2.50 -32.40 8.18
CA SER A 64 2.77 -30.98 7.92
C SER A 64 2.76 -30.66 6.43
N HIS A 65 3.45 -31.48 5.62
CA HIS A 65 3.50 -31.27 4.17
C HIS A 65 2.11 -31.36 3.51
N VAL A 66 1.23 -32.28 3.97
CA VAL A 66 -0.15 -32.39 3.45
C VAL A 66 -1.01 -31.20 3.88
N MET A 67 -0.79 -30.66 5.08
CA MET A 67 -1.51 -29.47 5.57
C MET A 67 -1.10 -28.21 4.82
N ASP A 68 0.20 -28.02 4.58
CA ASP A 68 0.72 -26.86 3.86
C ASP A 68 0.21 -26.86 2.40
N GLU A 69 0.26 -28.01 1.72
CA GLU A 69 -0.28 -28.19 0.37
C GLU A 69 -1.80 -27.96 0.32
N PHE A 70 -2.56 -28.41 1.33
CA PHE A 70 -3.99 -28.13 1.44
C PHE A 70 -4.26 -26.63 1.64
N TYR A 71 -3.47 -25.96 2.48
CA TYR A 71 -3.60 -24.53 2.74
C TYR A 71 -3.31 -23.70 1.47
N GLU A 72 -2.26 -24.05 0.73
CA GLU A 72 -1.95 -23.44 -0.56
C GLU A 72 -3.10 -23.66 -1.57
N LEU A 73 -3.66 -24.87 -1.65
CA LEU A 73 -4.82 -25.15 -2.52
C LEU A 73 -6.09 -24.44 -2.08
N ALA A 74 -6.33 -24.30 -0.77
CA ALA A 74 -7.50 -23.61 -0.21
C ALA A 74 -7.42 -22.09 -0.43
N ILE A 75 -6.22 -21.51 -0.44
CA ILE A 75 -6.00 -20.10 -0.79
C ILE A 75 -6.09 -19.91 -2.30
N THR A 76 -5.53 -20.81 -3.10
CA THR A 76 -5.53 -20.71 -4.58
C THR A 76 -6.93 -20.94 -5.17
N GLN A 77 -7.75 -21.79 -4.56
CA GLN A 77 -9.17 -21.93 -4.91
C GLN A 77 -10.02 -20.91 -4.13
N ASN A 78 -10.12 -19.73 -4.72
CA ASN A 78 -10.90 -18.58 -4.25
C ASN A 78 -12.37 -18.93 -3.89
N SER A 79 -12.62 -19.37 -2.65
CA SER A 79 -13.97 -19.42 -2.07
C SER A 79 -13.92 -19.40 -0.54
N VAL A 80 -13.89 -18.18 0.01
CA VAL A 80 -14.38 -17.94 1.38
C VAL A 80 -15.88 -18.25 1.38
N ILE A 81 -16.29 -19.41 1.91
CA ILE A 81 -17.70 -19.73 2.11
C ILE A 81 -18.18 -18.99 3.36
N GLY A 82 -18.51 -17.71 3.19
CA GLY A 82 -19.36 -16.97 4.10
C GLY A 82 -20.81 -17.40 3.96
N GLY A 83 -21.54 -17.48 5.06
CA GLY A 83 -22.97 -17.81 5.09
C GLY A 83 -23.62 -17.34 6.38
N LYS A 84 -24.94 -17.10 6.32
CA LYS A 84 -25.74 -16.51 7.40
C LYS A 84 -25.42 -17.11 8.78
N ASN A 85 -25.34 -18.43 8.89
CA ASN A 85 -25.04 -19.13 10.14
C ASN A 85 -23.64 -18.82 10.74
N VAL A 86 -22.64 -18.52 9.93
CA VAL A 86 -21.28 -18.20 10.40
C VAL A 86 -21.22 -16.75 10.86
N THR A 87 -21.89 -15.85 10.13
CA THR A 87 -22.06 -14.44 10.49
C THR A 87 -22.88 -14.29 11.77
N ASP A 88 -24.01 -15.01 11.90
CA ASP A 88 -24.86 -14.99 13.09
C ASP A 88 -24.10 -15.46 14.34
N LYS A 89 -23.26 -16.48 14.19
CA LYS A 89 -22.45 -17.01 15.28
C LYS A 89 -21.31 -16.07 15.66
N LEU A 90 -20.64 -15.45 14.67
CA LEU A 90 -19.57 -14.48 14.93
C LEU A 90 -20.09 -13.18 15.55
N LEU A 91 -21.27 -12.68 15.12
CA LEU A 91 -21.92 -11.52 15.73
C LEU A 91 -22.31 -11.79 17.18
N LYS A 92 -22.86 -12.97 17.45
CA LYS A 92 -23.25 -13.37 18.80
C LYS A 92 -22.04 -13.59 19.71
N ASP A 93 -21.02 -14.28 19.22
CA ASP A 93 -19.84 -14.66 20.01
C ASP A 93 -18.87 -13.48 20.23
N SER A 94 -18.80 -12.52 19.29
CA SER A 94 -17.85 -11.39 19.37
C SER A 94 -18.49 -10.09 19.86
N PHE A 95 -19.79 -9.88 19.62
CA PHE A 95 -20.47 -8.61 19.89
C PHE A 95 -21.76 -8.74 20.72
N GLY A 96 -22.20 -9.95 21.07
CA GLY A 96 -23.36 -10.17 21.95
C GLY A 96 -24.72 -9.78 21.36
N ILE A 97 -24.81 -9.63 20.03
CA ILE A 97 -26.03 -9.21 19.34
C ILE A 97 -26.89 -10.45 19.05
N GLU A 98 -28.14 -10.46 19.52
CA GLU A 98 -29.05 -11.61 19.39
C GLU A 98 -29.84 -11.64 18.07
N ASP A 99 -30.14 -10.47 17.49
CA ASP A 99 -30.80 -10.35 16.19
C ASP A 99 -29.87 -9.64 15.17
N PRO A 100 -29.42 -10.35 14.12
CA PRO A 100 -28.56 -9.79 13.06
C PRO A 100 -29.22 -8.63 12.31
N ASP A 101 -30.55 -8.66 12.20
CA ASP A 101 -31.34 -7.65 11.50
C ASP A 101 -31.27 -6.29 12.21
N ASP A 102 -30.98 -6.22 13.52
CA ASP A 102 -30.78 -4.96 14.23
C ASP A 102 -29.39 -4.36 13.96
N PHE A 103 -28.36 -5.20 13.79
CA PHE A 103 -27.03 -4.76 13.37
C PHE A 103 -27.03 -4.28 11.91
N PHE A 104 -27.65 -5.03 11.01
CA PHE A 104 -27.72 -4.69 9.59
C PHE A 104 -28.80 -3.64 9.23
N SER A 105 -29.79 -3.39 10.09
CA SER A 105 -30.76 -2.28 9.92
C SER A 105 -30.21 -0.95 10.42
N SER A 106 -29.19 -0.96 11.27
CA SER A 106 -28.45 0.25 11.60
C SER A 106 -27.75 0.75 10.34
N LYS A 107 -28.28 1.84 9.76
CA LYS A 107 -27.65 2.58 8.65
C LYS A 107 -26.28 3.17 9.01
N SER A 108 -25.75 2.90 10.20
CA SER A 108 -24.47 3.44 10.66
C SER A 108 -23.32 2.76 9.92
N GLY A 109 -22.57 3.51 9.12
CA GLY A 109 -21.36 3.05 8.43
C GLY A 109 -21.50 2.97 6.91
N LEU A 110 -22.68 2.61 6.39
CA LEU A 110 -22.85 2.47 4.94
C LEU A 110 -22.95 3.86 4.30
N PHE A 111 -22.02 4.14 3.39
CA PHE A 111 -21.88 5.40 2.65
C PHE A 111 -21.38 6.59 3.47
N ASP A 112 -20.91 6.37 4.71
CA ASP A 112 -20.32 7.44 5.52
C ASP A 112 -19.09 8.08 4.85
N PHE A 113 -18.33 7.29 4.07
CA PHE A 113 -17.21 7.81 3.28
C PHE A 113 -17.63 8.92 2.29
N ILE A 114 -18.88 8.91 1.80
CA ILE A 114 -19.38 9.96 0.90
C ILE A 114 -19.37 11.32 1.61
N ASN A 115 -19.59 11.35 2.93
CA ASN A 115 -19.55 12.58 3.72
C ASN A 115 -18.14 13.19 3.80
N HIS A 116 -17.09 12.39 3.62
CA HIS A 116 -15.70 12.83 3.64
C HIS A 116 -15.12 13.19 2.26
N LEU A 117 -15.80 12.81 1.17
CA LEU A 117 -15.38 13.14 -0.19
C LEU A 117 -15.58 14.61 -0.54
N SER A 118 -14.82 15.13 -1.50
CA SER A 118 -15.03 16.50 -2.01
C SER A 118 -16.26 16.60 -2.91
N ASP A 119 -16.98 17.74 -2.86
CA ASP A 119 -18.17 17.97 -3.69
C ASP A 119 -17.88 17.87 -5.20
N LYS A 120 -16.66 18.21 -5.63
CA LYS A 120 -16.22 18.14 -7.04
C LYS A 120 -16.12 16.71 -7.55
N ILE A 121 -15.53 15.82 -6.76
CA ILE A 121 -15.40 14.39 -7.13
C ILE A 121 -16.80 13.76 -7.23
N LEU A 122 -17.65 14.07 -6.25
CA LEU A 122 -18.99 13.52 -6.20
C LEU A 122 -19.87 14.01 -7.36
N ILE A 123 -19.81 15.30 -7.73
CA ILE A 123 -20.60 15.80 -8.86
C ILE A 123 -20.12 15.23 -10.21
N ASP A 124 -18.81 15.07 -10.39
CA ASP A 124 -18.24 14.51 -11.63
C ASP A 124 -18.60 13.03 -11.80
N TYR A 125 -18.68 12.28 -10.69
CA TYR A 125 -19.20 10.92 -10.68
C TYR A 125 -20.70 10.89 -11.00
N LEU A 126 -21.52 11.67 -10.28
CA LEU A 126 -22.97 11.67 -10.44
C LEU A 126 -23.43 12.12 -11.84
N LYS A 127 -22.63 12.96 -12.53
CA LYS A 127 -22.88 13.37 -13.92
C LYS A 127 -22.65 12.23 -14.94
N LYS A 128 -21.78 11.27 -14.63
CA LYS A 128 -21.51 10.10 -15.47
C LYS A 128 -22.50 8.96 -15.24
N GLU A 129 -23.13 8.95 -14.07
CA GLU A 129 -24.03 7.88 -13.63
C GLU A 129 -25.50 8.04 -14.06
N ASN A 130 -26.28 6.97 -13.90
CA ASN A 130 -27.72 7.00 -14.14
C ASN A 130 -28.45 7.83 -13.07
N ARG A 131 -29.52 8.52 -13.48
CA ARG A 131 -30.40 9.34 -12.63
C ARG A 131 -30.97 8.58 -11.42
N GLN A 132 -31.09 7.26 -11.48
CA GLN A 132 -31.50 6.42 -10.35
C GLN A 132 -30.43 6.33 -9.27
N VAL A 133 -29.18 6.14 -9.68
CA VAL A 133 -28.00 6.11 -8.81
C VAL A 133 -27.80 7.48 -8.18
N ALA A 134 -27.92 8.55 -8.97
CA ALA A 134 -27.81 9.90 -8.44
C ALA A 134 -28.88 10.22 -7.37
N ALA A 135 -30.13 9.81 -7.60
CA ALA A 135 -31.20 9.97 -6.61
C ALA A 135 -30.93 9.19 -5.31
N LEU A 136 -30.39 7.98 -5.42
CA LEU A 136 -30.04 7.16 -4.26
C LEU A 136 -28.90 7.81 -3.45
N VAL A 137 -27.81 8.21 -4.10
CA VAL A 137 -26.67 8.85 -3.43
C VAL A 137 -27.05 10.17 -2.77
N LEU A 138 -27.81 11.02 -3.47
CA LEU A 138 -28.29 12.29 -2.93
C LEU A 138 -29.27 12.12 -1.76
N SER A 139 -29.92 10.97 -1.63
CA SER A 139 -30.79 10.64 -0.47
C SER A 139 -30.03 10.10 0.73
N LEU A 140 -28.74 9.77 0.56
CA LEU A 140 -27.88 9.17 1.59
C LEU A 140 -26.95 10.21 2.26
N ILE A 141 -26.84 11.42 1.70
CA ILE A 141 -26.03 12.53 2.23
C ILE A 141 -26.91 13.58 2.93
N PRO A 142 -26.34 14.46 3.78
CA PRO A 142 -27.09 15.52 4.45
C PRO A 142 -27.87 16.43 3.49
N ASP A 143 -29.08 16.83 3.89
CA ASP A 143 -30.02 17.61 3.06
C ASP A 143 -29.40 18.89 2.46
N GLU A 144 -28.59 19.62 3.24
CA GLU A 144 -27.91 20.84 2.79
C GLU A 144 -26.92 20.56 1.65
N ARG A 145 -26.17 19.47 1.78
CA ARG A 145 -25.18 19.05 0.79
C ARG A 145 -25.85 18.50 -0.46
N SER A 146 -26.94 17.75 -0.27
CA SER A 146 -27.79 17.26 -1.35
C SER A 146 -28.36 18.40 -2.19
N ALA A 147 -28.90 19.44 -1.55
CA ALA A 147 -29.40 20.64 -2.23
C ALA A 147 -28.31 21.35 -3.05
N LYS A 148 -27.11 21.50 -2.47
CA LYS A 148 -25.96 22.10 -3.15
C LYS A 148 -25.55 21.32 -4.40
N LEU A 149 -25.39 20.00 -4.29
CA LEU A 149 -25.01 19.15 -5.43
C LEU A 149 -26.11 19.07 -6.50
N LEU A 150 -27.37 19.02 -6.08
CA LEU A 150 -28.52 18.99 -6.98
C LEU A 150 -28.64 20.29 -7.81
N SER A 151 -28.15 21.42 -7.30
CA SER A 151 -28.13 22.71 -8.00
C SER A 151 -27.08 22.81 -9.11
N GLU A 152 -26.09 21.92 -9.12
CA GLU A 152 -25.04 21.83 -10.15
C GLU A 152 -25.49 21.06 -11.41
N PHE A 153 -26.68 20.47 -11.39
CA PHE A 153 -27.30 19.81 -12.54
C PHE A 153 -28.18 20.78 -13.35
N PRO A 154 -28.34 20.55 -14.67
CA PRO A 154 -29.32 21.28 -15.47
C PRO A 154 -30.75 21.10 -14.91
N VAL A 155 -31.57 22.15 -14.97
CA VAL A 155 -32.93 22.19 -14.39
C VAL A 155 -33.80 20.99 -14.80
N GLU A 156 -33.69 20.55 -16.05
CA GLU A 156 -34.42 19.37 -16.55
C GLU A 156 -33.98 18.07 -15.86
N GLN A 157 -32.68 17.90 -15.59
CA GLN A 157 -32.14 16.73 -14.90
C GLN A 157 -32.48 16.77 -13.41
N THR A 158 -32.39 17.94 -12.79
CA THR A 158 -32.80 18.17 -11.40
C THR A 158 -34.24 17.72 -11.19
N ALA A 159 -35.18 18.12 -12.06
CA ALA A 159 -36.58 17.71 -11.96
C ALA A 159 -36.77 16.17 -12.03
N ILE A 160 -35.99 15.48 -12.86
CA ILE A 160 -36.06 14.02 -13.01
C ILE A 160 -35.45 13.32 -11.78
N ILE A 161 -34.32 13.81 -11.27
CA ILE A 161 -33.65 13.26 -10.09
C ILE A 161 -34.54 13.46 -8.86
N SER A 162 -35.11 14.65 -8.64
CA SER A 162 -36.04 14.93 -7.54
C SER A 162 -37.28 14.04 -7.60
N LYS A 163 -37.84 13.81 -8.80
CA LYS A 163 -38.96 12.87 -8.97
C LYS A 163 -38.58 11.43 -8.60
N LYS A 164 -37.34 11.01 -8.89
CA LYS A 164 -36.83 9.69 -8.53
C LYS A 164 -36.52 9.56 -7.03
N MET A 165 -36.08 10.63 -6.37
CA MET A 165 -35.91 10.66 -4.91
C MET A 165 -37.25 10.49 -4.19
N LEU A 166 -38.34 11.05 -4.73
CA LEU A 166 -39.70 10.88 -4.20
C LEU A 166 -40.23 9.44 -4.34
N THR A 167 -39.83 8.71 -5.38
CA THR A 167 -40.26 7.34 -5.66
C THR A 167 -39.19 6.31 -5.33
N LEU A 168 -38.22 6.66 -4.47
CA LEU A 168 -37.07 5.83 -4.20
C LEU A 168 -37.47 4.65 -3.30
N ASP A 169 -37.47 3.45 -3.87
CA ASP A 169 -37.67 2.21 -3.11
C ASP A 169 -36.31 1.71 -2.62
N VAL A 170 -36.20 1.43 -1.31
CA VAL A 170 -34.92 1.02 -0.72
C VAL A 170 -34.55 -0.36 -1.25
N PRO A 171 -33.41 -0.52 -1.97
CA PRO A 171 -33.01 -1.82 -2.49
C PRO A 171 -32.69 -2.79 -1.35
N ASN A 172 -32.74 -4.10 -1.63
CA ASN A 172 -32.40 -5.10 -0.62
C ASN A 172 -30.95 -4.91 -0.13
N TYR A 173 -30.69 -5.29 1.12
CA TYR A 173 -29.37 -5.08 1.76
C TYR A 173 -28.19 -5.67 0.96
N PRO A 174 -28.25 -6.90 0.40
CA PRO A 174 -27.18 -7.42 -0.47
C PRO A 174 -26.88 -6.55 -1.70
N LEU A 175 -27.90 -5.97 -2.32
CA LEU A 175 -27.76 -5.10 -3.49
C LEU A 175 -27.21 -3.73 -3.08
N LEU A 176 -27.68 -3.19 -1.96
CA LEU A 176 -27.17 -1.96 -1.38
C LEU A 176 -25.70 -2.08 -0.98
N TRP A 177 -25.27 -3.22 -0.44
CA TRP A 177 -23.87 -3.50 -0.10
C TRP A 177 -22.98 -3.65 -1.33
N LYS A 178 -23.46 -4.35 -2.38
CA LYS A 178 -22.73 -4.42 -3.67
C LYS A 178 -22.57 -3.03 -4.27
N PHE A 179 -23.64 -2.25 -4.24
CA PHE A 179 -23.61 -0.87 -4.72
C PHE A 179 -22.70 0.03 -3.88
N HIS A 180 -22.72 -0.11 -2.55
CA HIS A 180 -21.77 0.55 -1.65
C HIS A 180 -20.33 0.25 -2.05
N ARG A 181 -19.99 -1.03 -2.23
CA ARG A 181 -18.64 -1.45 -2.61
C ARG A 181 -18.23 -0.97 -3.99
N GLU A 182 -19.14 -1.01 -4.96
CA GLU A 182 -18.88 -0.50 -6.31
C GLU A 182 -18.73 1.03 -6.33
N LEU A 183 -19.51 1.74 -5.53
CA LEU A 183 -19.42 3.18 -5.37
C LEU A 183 -18.14 3.58 -4.64
N GLU A 184 -17.77 2.84 -3.59
CA GLU A 184 -16.50 2.97 -2.87
C GLU A 184 -15.32 2.73 -3.80
N LEU A 185 -15.34 1.64 -4.58
CA LEU A 185 -14.32 1.35 -5.59
C LEU A 185 -14.26 2.38 -6.72
N ASN A 186 -15.36 3.00 -7.15
CA ASN A 186 -15.32 3.97 -8.25
C ASN A 186 -14.99 5.40 -7.79
N LEU A 187 -15.31 5.76 -6.55
CA LEU A 187 -15.03 7.09 -5.99
C LEU A 187 -13.73 7.14 -5.17
N LEU A 188 -13.27 6.01 -4.64
CA LEU A 188 -11.98 5.85 -3.98
C LEU A 188 -10.96 5.12 -4.86
N GLY A 189 -11.40 4.40 -5.89
CA GLY A 189 -10.51 3.73 -6.86
C GLY A 189 -10.08 4.65 -7.99
N GLU A 190 -8.97 5.33 -7.75
CA GLU A 190 -7.91 5.35 -8.75
C GLU A 190 -7.24 3.95 -8.72
N ASP A 191 -7.35 3.21 -9.83
CA ASP A 191 -6.73 1.92 -10.19
C ASP A 191 -6.44 0.88 -9.08
N ASP A 192 -7.11 -0.28 -9.13
CA ASP A 192 -6.98 -1.44 -8.22
C ASP A 192 -5.51 -1.91 -8.05
N ASP A 193 -4.71 -1.87 -9.12
CA ASP A 193 -3.26 -2.16 -9.08
C ASP A 193 -2.48 -1.10 -8.28
N THR A 194 -2.89 0.17 -8.34
CA THR A 194 -2.23 1.25 -7.60
C THR A 194 -2.65 1.31 -6.15
N ILE A 195 -3.85 0.84 -5.77
CA ILE A 195 -4.28 0.75 -4.36
C ILE A 195 -3.62 -0.44 -3.66
N GLU A 196 -3.56 -1.62 -4.28
CA GLU A 196 -2.77 -2.72 -3.74
C GLU A 196 -1.29 -2.34 -3.65
N GLU A 197 -0.72 -1.74 -4.71
CA GLU A 197 0.66 -1.24 -4.69
C GLU A 197 0.84 -0.17 -3.60
N SER A 198 -0.07 0.78 -3.45
CA SER A 198 0.03 1.84 -2.42
C SER A 198 -0.14 1.30 -1.00
N GLN A 199 -1.02 0.33 -0.77
CA GLN A 199 -1.17 -0.34 0.53
C GLN A 199 0.05 -1.22 0.84
N GLN A 200 0.61 -1.90 -0.16
CA GLN A 200 1.83 -2.70 -0.01
C GLN A 200 3.05 -1.82 0.25
N ILE A 201 3.19 -0.71 -0.49
CA ILE A 201 4.20 0.34 -0.29
C ILE A 201 4.06 0.95 1.10
N PHE A 202 2.85 1.27 1.54
CA PHE A 202 2.59 1.79 2.88
C PHE A 202 2.92 0.78 3.97
N LYS A 203 2.55 -0.49 3.79
CA LYS A 203 2.90 -1.55 4.73
C LYS A 203 4.41 -1.76 4.80
N LEU A 204 5.08 -1.73 3.65
CA LEU A 204 6.53 -1.88 3.56
C LEU A 204 7.25 -0.67 4.18
N SER A 205 6.77 0.55 3.98
CA SER A 205 7.35 1.75 4.61
C SER A 205 7.28 1.66 6.14
N ARG A 206 6.18 1.15 6.70
CA ARG A 206 6.04 0.87 8.15
C ARG A 206 7.05 -0.16 8.65
N VAL A 207 7.28 -1.22 7.88
CA VAL A 207 8.29 -2.24 8.23
C VAL A 207 9.70 -1.63 8.18
N LEU A 208 10.00 -0.84 7.15
CA LEU A 208 11.30 -0.19 6.97
C LEU A 208 11.57 0.87 8.03
N GLU A 209 10.55 1.58 8.52
CA GLU A 209 10.65 2.50 9.68
C GLU A 209 11.21 1.79 10.92
N MET A 210 10.92 0.49 11.12
CA MET A 210 11.39 -0.30 12.25
C MET A 210 12.81 -0.86 12.08
N MET A 211 13.37 -0.79 10.88
CA MET A 211 14.69 -1.35 10.59
C MET A 211 15.82 -0.39 10.97
N VAL A 212 16.98 -0.96 11.30
CA VAL A 212 18.26 -0.26 11.48
C VAL A 212 18.55 0.58 10.24
N SER A 213 19.07 1.80 10.43
CA SER A 213 19.16 2.81 9.37
C SER A 213 19.95 2.36 8.15
N ASP A 214 21.08 1.68 8.38
CA ASP A 214 21.96 1.20 7.31
C ASP A 214 21.32 0.08 6.50
N THR A 215 20.64 -0.87 7.18
CA THR A 215 19.91 -1.95 6.52
C THR A 215 18.72 -1.42 5.74
N ARG A 216 17.96 -0.48 6.33
CA ARG A 216 16.85 0.19 5.63
C ARG A 216 17.34 0.87 4.36
N LYS A 217 18.41 1.67 4.45
CA LYS A 217 18.98 2.38 3.29
C LYS A 217 19.40 1.39 2.20
N THR A 218 20.10 0.33 2.59
CA THR A 218 20.52 -0.73 1.66
C THR A 218 19.32 -1.40 0.96
N VAL A 219 18.25 -1.69 1.68
CA VAL A 219 17.02 -2.29 1.10
C VAL A 219 16.33 -1.31 0.16
N VAL A 220 16.17 -0.04 0.54
CA VAL A 220 15.56 0.98 -0.31
C VAL A 220 16.39 1.22 -1.58
N ASP A 221 17.73 1.27 -1.46
CA ASP A 221 18.63 1.40 -2.60
C ASP A 221 18.49 0.20 -3.56
N MET A 222 18.40 -1.02 -3.03
CA MET A 222 18.15 -2.22 -3.84
C MET A 222 16.79 -2.17 -4.54
N ILE A 223 15.73 -1.74 -3.86
CA ILE A 223 14.41 -1.55 -4.48
C ILE A 223 14.50 -0.49 -5.57
N SER A 224 15.20 0.63 -5.34
CA SER A 224 15.38 1.72 -6.31
C SER A 224 16.08 1.27 -7.61
N THR A 225 16.99 0.29 -7.53
CA THR A 225 17.63 -0.28 -8.73
C THR A 225 16.67 -1.07 -9.62
N GLN A 226 15.58 -1.62 -9.08
CA GLN A 226 14.59 -2.41 -9.80
C GLN A 226 13.36 -1.59 -10.17
N ASP A 227 12.86 -0.80 -9.22
CA ASP A 227 11.72 0.09 -9.36
C ASP A 227 11.95 1.37 -8.55
N LYS A 228 12.34 2.42 -9.29
CA LYS A 228 12.59 3.74 -8.73
C LYS A 228 11.30 4.41 -8.23
N SER A 229 10.18 4.22 -8.92
CA SER A 229 8.90 4.86 -8.56
C SER A 229 8.43 4.37 -7.20
N SER A 230 8.46 3.06 -6.97
CA SER A 230 8.11 2.48 -5.68
C SER A 230 9.08 2.88 -4.56
N ALA A 231 10.39 2.91 -4.84
CA ALA A 231 11.37 3.35 -3.85
C ALA A 231 11.14 4.81 -3.42
N ASP A 232 10.86 5.70 -4.36
CA ASP A 232 10.57 7.10 -4.09
C ASP A 232 9.29 7.20 -3.22
N LYS A 233 8.18 6.56 -3.60
CA LYS A 233 6.93 6.51 -2.81
C LYS A 233 7.15 5.95 -1.39
N ILE A 234 7.96 4.90 -1.23
CA ILE A 234 8.30 4.32 0.07
C ILE A 234 9.04 5.37 0.92
N GLN A 235 10.03 6.04 0.34
CA GLN A 235 10.83 7.04 1.04
C GLN A 235 10.01 8.27 1.46
N GLU A 236 9.01 8.63 0.66
CA GLU A 236 8.03 9.69 0.99
C GLU A 236 7.09 9.32 2.15
N LEU A 237 6.96 8.04 2.51
CA LEU A 237 6.07 7.59 3.59
C LEU A 237 6.80 7.29 4.90
N ILE A 238 8.14 7.24 4.88
CA ILE A 238 8.97 6.95 6.05
C ILE A 238 9.13 8.21 6.91
N PHE A 239 8.57 8.16 8.11
CA PHE A 239 8.84 9.12 9.17
C PHE A 239 10.10 8.71 9.92
N SER A 240 11.07 9.61 9.96
CA SER A 240 12.35 9.43 10.65
C SER A 240 12.39 10.21 11.96
N PHE A 241 13.26 9.81 12.88
CA PHE A 241 13.45 10.54 14.14
C PHE A 241 13.81 12.02 13.93
N ASN A 242 14.59 12.33 12.89
CA ASN A 242 14.92 13.71 12.55
C ASN A 242 13.71 14.56 12.14
N ASP A 243 12.61 13.93 11.73
CA ASP A 243 11.40 14.62 11.28
C ASP A 243 10.59 15.20 12.45
N LEU A 244 10.94 14.83 13.69
CA LEU A 244 10.44 15.48 14.91
C LEU A 244 10.70 16.99 14.93
N VAL A 245 11.70 17.47 14.18
CA VAL A 245 11.98 18.91 14.04
C VAL A 245 10.83 19.67 13.37
N PHE A 246 9.96 19.00 12.61
CA PHE A 246 8.80 19.60 11.96
C PHE A 246 7.50 19.44 12.77
N MET A 247 7.52 18.64 13.84
CA MET A 247 6.34 18.39 14.68
C MET A 247 5.96 19.61 15.53
N SER A 248 4.68 19.80 15.84
CA SER A 248 4.24 20.91 16.69
C SER A 248 4.78 20.76 18.13
N ASN A 249 5.01 21.86 18.85
CA ASN A 249 5.47 21.80 20.24
C ASN A 249 4.47 21.08 21.16
N LYS A 250 3.17 21.13 20.81
CA LYS A 250 2.11 20.43 21.53
C LYS A 250 2.27 18.92 21.39
N ASP A 251 2.44 18.42 20.18
CA ASP A 251 2.57 16.98 19.91
C ASP A 251 3.89 16.42 20.45
N LEU A 252 4.99 17.19 20.32
CA LEU A 252 6.26 16.86 20.97
C LEU A 252 6.08 16.74 22.48
N GLY A 253 5.36 17.69 23.12
CA GLY A 253 5.07 17.62 24.55
C GLY A 253 4.31 16.36 24.95
N ILE A 254 3.29 15.97 24.18
CA ILE A 254 2.51 14.73 24.42
C ILE A 254 3.41 13.51 24.29
N MET A 255 4.19 13.44 23.22
CA MET A 255 5.12 12.33 22.97
C MET A 255 6.17 12.21 24.07
N LEU A 256 6.79 13.32 24.48
CA LEU A 256 7.84 13.35 25.50
C LEU A 256 7.36 12.89 26.88
N VAL A 257 6.07 13.09 27.21
CA VAL A 257 5.47 12.63 28.46
C VAL A 257 5.28 11.11 28.49
N GLU A 258 5.03 10.49 27.33
CA GLU A 258 4.79 9.05 27.20
C GLU A 258 6.09 8.24 27.12
N ILE A 259 7.26 8.90 27.00
CA ILE A 259 8.56 8.22 27.04
C ILE A 259 8.95 7.90 28.49
N ASP A 260 8.96 6.61 28.81
CA ASP A 260 9.46 6.07 30.08
C ASP A 260 10.30 4.81 29.78
N PRO A 261 11.58 4.72 30.20
CA PRO A 261 12.34 5.65 31.03
C PRO A 261 12.94 6.83 30.26
N LEU A 262 13.17 7.96 30.96
CA LEU A 262 13.79 9.17 30.41
C LEU A 262 15.20 8.93 29.83
N SER A 263 15.92 7.92 30.33
CA SER A 263 17.22 7.50 29.78
C SER A 263 17.13 7.00 28.33
N SER A 264 15.98 6.47 27.90
CA SER A 264 15.77 6.07 26.50
C SER A 264 15.75 7.28 25.55
N LEU A 265 15.14 8.39 25.98
CA LEU A 265 15.19 9.66 25.25
C LEU A 265 16.62 10.19 25.18
N ALA A 266 17.37 10.12 26.28
CA ALA A 266 18.76 10.56 26.33
C ALA A 266 19.67 9.78 25.36
N VAL A 267 19.50 8.46 25.26
CA VAL A 267 20.20 7.62 24.28
C VAL A 267 19.78 7.98 22.85
N ALA A 268 18.49 8.19 22.59
CA ALA A 268 18.01 8.57 21.25
C ALA A 268 18.50 9.96 20.79
N MET A 269 18.80 10.86 21.74
CA MET A 269 19.31 12.21 21.49
C MET A 269 20.82 12.25 21.16
N GLN A 270 21.53 11.13 21.20
CA GLN A 270 22.93 11.09 20.77
C GLN A 270 23.02 11.23 19.25
N GLY A 271 23.94 12.09 18.77
CA GLY A 271 24.21 12.27 17.35
C GLY A 271 23.15 13.05 16.55
N ILE A 272 22.19 13.71 17.20
CA ILE A 272 21.17 14.54 16.54
C ILE A 272 21.66 15.97 16.26
N SER A 273 20.97 16.71 15.39
CA SER A 273 21.29 18.11 15.12
C SER A 273 21.02 19.02 16.33
N ALA A 274 21.78 20.12 16.43
CA ALA A 274 21.59 21.10 17.51
C ALA A 274 20.16 21.68 17.51
N GLU A 275 19.59 21.90 16.33
CA GLU A 275 18.22 22.38 16.16
C GLU A 275 17.18 21.41 16.76
N LEU A 276 17.28 20.12 16.45
CA LEU A 276 16.37 19.13 17.00
C LEU A 276 16.57 18.98 18.51
N LYS A 277 17.82 19.02 18.98
CA LYS A 277 18.15 18.98 20.41
C LYS A 277 17.50 20.13 21.17
N ASP A 278 17.64 21.36 20.67
CA ASP A 278 17.05 22.54 21.29
C ASP A 278 15.52 22.48 21.27
N LYS A 279 14.93 21.97 20.18
CA LYS A 279 13.48 21.80 20.09
C LYS A 279 12.93 20.80 21.10
N LEU A 280 13.58 19.64 21.27
CA LEU A 280 13.19 18.64 22.26
C LEU A 280 13.35 19.18 23.69
N LEU A 281 14.47 19.85 23.98
CA LEU A 281 14.71 20.47 25.29
C LEU A 281 13.77 21.64 25.60
N GLY A 282 13.29 22.35 24.57
CA GLY A 282 12.29 23.41 24.71
C GLY A 282 10.86 22.88 24.89
N SER A 283 10.60 21.62 24.54
CA SER A 283 9.27 20.99 24.60
C SER A 283 9.02 20.24 25.90
N ILE A 284 10.05 19.97 26.71
CA ILE A 284 9.91 19.39 28.06
C ILE A 284 9.70 20.47 29.13
N SER A 285 9.12 20.08 30.27
CA SER A 285 8.99 20.98 31.41
C SER A 285 10.35 21.37 32.01
N GLU A 286 10.46 22.61 32.50
CA GLU A 286 11.65 23.16 33.19
C GLU A 286 12.19 22.26 34.32
N ARG A 287 11.32 21.45 34.94
CA ARG A 287 11.71 20.52 36.00
C ARG A 287 12.46 19.30 35.47
N LEU A 288 12.12 18.80 34.29
CA LEU A 288 12.70 17.60 33.70
C LEU A 288 13.98 17.89 32.93
N LYS A 289 14.18 19.14 32.51
CA LYS A 289 15.31 19.57 31.70
C LYS A 289 16.69 19.30 32.33
N PRO A 290 16.96 19.67 33.60
CA PRO A 290 18.25 19.37 34.23
C PRO A 290 18.50 17.86 34.33
N ARG A 291 17.44 17.09 34.58
CA ARG A 291 17.54 15.62 34.67
C ARG A 291 17.83 14.99 33.32
N LEU A 292 17.18 15.46 32.25
CA LEU A 292 17.46 14.96 30.91
C LEU A 292 18.88 15.34 30.46
N GLU A 293 19.36 16.53 30.78
CA GLU A 293 20.75 16.95 30.48
C GLU A 293 21.79 16.06 31.19
N GLU A 294 21.52 15.67 32.44
CA GLU A 294 22.34 14.70 33.17
C GLU A 294 22.31 13.31 32.50
N GLU A 295 21.13 12.80 32.14
CA GLU A 295 20.99 11.52 31.44
C GLU A 295 21.65 11.54 30.05
N ILE A 296 21.60 12.66 29.32
CA ILE A 296 22.30 12.81 28.03
C ILE A 296 23.81 12.72 28.23
N THR A 297 24.33 13.28 29.32
CA THR A 297 25.76 13.18 29.66
C THR A 297 26.13 11.74 30.05
N ASN A 298 25.24 11.03 30.76
CA ASN A 298 25.45 9.62 31.11
C ASN A 298 25.37 8.69 29.89
N ALA A 299 24.59 9.06 28.88
CA ALA A 299 24.45 8.32 27.62
C ALA A 299 25.57 8.66 26.60
N ASP A 300 26.52 9.52 26.96
CA ASP A 300 27.66 9.85 26.10
C ASP A 300 28.50 8.59 25.82
N GLY A 301 28.82 8.37 24.54
CA GLY A 301 29.48 7.14 24.08
C GLY A 301 28.57 5.91 23.95
N ALA A 302 27.24 6.07 23.97
CA ALA A 302 26.32 4.99 23.62
C ALA A 302 26.64 4.38 22.25
N ALA A 303 26.51 3.06 22.12
CA ALA A 303 26.74 2.37 20.86
C ALA A 303 25.73 2.85 19.80
N GLU A 304 26.17 3.04 18.56
CA GLU A 304 25.33 3.51 17.47
C GLU A 304 24.07 2.63 17.27
N GLU A 305 24.21 1.31 17.48
CA GLU A 305 23.11 0.37 17.42
C GLU A 305 22.03 0.66 18.49
N ASP A 306 22.42 1.03 19.70
CA ASP A 306 21.50 1.35 20.80
C ASP A 306 20.80 2.70 20.56
N VAL A 307 21.51 3.67 19.99
CA VAL A 307 20.95 4.96 19.57
C VAL A 307 19.87 4.73 18.52
N GLN A 308 20.15 3.94 17.48
CA GLN A 308 19.19 3.66 16.41
C GLN A 308 17.96 2.89 16.93
N LYS A 309 18.13 1.94 17.85
CA LYS A 309 17.00 1.25 18.51
C LYS A 309 16.13 2.19 19.34
N ALA A 310 16.75 3.09 20.10
CA ALA A 310 16.03 4.07 20.91
C ALA A 310 15.24 5.06 20.02
N GLN A 311 15.87 5.57 18.96
CA GLN A 311 15.21 6.42 17.97
C GLN A 311 14.03 5.70 17.28
N GLY A 312 14.23 4.45 16.87
CA GLY A 312 13.16 3.63 16.27
C GLY A 312 11.98 3.40 17.22
N SER A 313 12.25 3.19 18.52
CA SER A 313 11.22 3.03 19.54
C SER A 313 10.38 4.29 19.73
N ILE A 314 11.01 5.47 19.66
CA ILE A 314 10.30 6.76 19.76
C ILE A 314 9.45 7.03 18.50
N VAL A 315 9.95 6.67 17.32
CA VAL A 315 9.15 6.74 16.07
C VAL A 315 7.90 5.85 16.18
N GLN A 316 8.02 4.65 16.74
CA GLN A 316 6.87 3.78 16.99
C GLN A 316 5.88 4.37 17.99
N LEU A 317 6.38 5.02 19.05
CA LEU A 317 5.54 5.73 20.00
C LEU A 317 4.74 6.84 19.30
N CYS A 318 5.37 7.61 18.41
CA CYS A 318 4.65 8.63 17.62
C CYS A 318 3.51 8.01 16.81
N ARG A 319 3.76 6.89 16.11
CA ARG A 319 2.72 6.17 15.35
C ARG A 319 1.58 5.67 16.23
N LYS A 320 1.90 5.19 17.44
CA LYS A 320 0.88 4.78 18.40
C LYS A 320 0.02 5.97 18.84
N LEU A 321 0.64 7.11 19.13
CA LEU A 321 -0.08 8.33 19.53
C LEU A 321 -0.92 8.92 18.38
N GLU A 322 -0.44 8.80 17.14
CA GLU A 322 -1.20 9.15 15.92
C GLU A 322 -2.45 8.27 15.79
N ASN A 323 -2.31 6.95 15.96
CA ASN A 323 -3.44 6.02 15.92
C ASN A 323 -4.44 6.23 17.07
N GLU A 324 -3.98 6.76 18.20
CA GLU A 324 -4.82 7.15 19.34
C GLU A 324 -5.43 8.56 19.17
N GLU A 325 -5.19 9.23 18.03
CA GLU A 325 -5.63 10.60 17.73
C GLU A 325 -5.15 11.64 18.75
N LYS A 326 -4.05 11.34 19.46
CA LYS A 326 -3.45 12.24 20.47
C LYS A 326 -2.54 13.29 19.85
N ILE A 327 -1.90 12.96 18.72
CA ILE A 327 -1.04 13.87 17.96
C ILE A 327 -1.55 13.99 16.52
N ASP A 328 -1.18 15.09 15.86
CA ASP A 328 -1.55 15.33 14.47
C ASP A 328 -0.99 14.23 13.52
N PRO A 329 -1.64 13.97 12.37
CA PRO A 329 -1.19 12.94 11.44
C PRO A 329 0.24 13.19 10.94
N LEU A 330 1.12 12.20 11.13
CA LEU A 330 2.53 12.29 10.78
C LEU A 330 2.73 12.44 9.25
N VAL A 331 1.74 12.05 8.45
CA VAL A 331 1.72 12.29 7.00
C VAL A 331 1.78 13.79 6.67
N GLU A 332 1.15 14.64 7.47
CA GLU A 332 1.21 16.10 7.28
C GLU A 332 2.61 16.65 7.59
N ILE A 333 3.28 16.09 8.59
CA ILE A 333 4.66 16.44 8.96
C ILE A 333 5.63 16.06 7.83
N ILE A 334 5.45 14.88 7.23
CA ILE A 334 6.28 14.45 6.10
C ILE A 334 6.07 15.35 4.88
N LYS A 335 4.82 15.77 4.60
CA LYS A 335 4.53 16.76 3.55
C LYS A 335 5.19 18.11 3.82
N GLN A 336 5.22 18.58 5.07
CA GLN A 336 5.91 19.81 5.45
C GLN A 336 7.43 19.72 5.23
N LYS A 337 8.05 18.58 5.57
CA LYS A 337 9.46 18.30 5.27
C LYS A 337 9.74 18.38 3.77
N GLN A 338 8.89 17.79 2.94
CA GLN A 338 9.04 17.84 1.48
C GLN A 338 8.89 19.27 0.93
N ALA A 339 7.95 20.05 1.47
CA ALA A 339 7.78 21.46 1.11
C ALA A 339 8.99 22.33 1.55
N SER A 340 9.64 21.97 2.66
CA SER A 340 10.84 22.64 3.17
C SER A 340 12.08 22.35 2.31
N ASN A 341 12.09 21.25 1.56
CA ASN A 341 13.16 20.83 0.65
C ASN A 341 13.02 21.39 -0.78
N PHE A 342 12.13 22.36 -1.02
CA PHE A 342 12.04 23.06 -2.31
C PHE A 342 12.50 24.52 -2.19
N VAL A 343 13.51 24.84 -3.01
CA VAL A 343 14.25 26.12 -3.18
C VAL A 343 15.50 26.28 -2.31
N GLU A 344 16.56 25.57 -2.69
CA GLU A 344 17.87 26.23 -2.88
C GLU A 344 18.25 26.16 -4.37
N THR A 345 17.87 27.18 -5.13
CA THR A 345 18.65 27.55 -6.32
C THR A 345 19.94 28.21 -5.83
N PRO A 346 21.14 27.82 -6.32
CA PRO A 346 22.36 28.52 -5.96
C PRO A 346 22.24 29.98 -6.39
N LYS A 347 22.32 30.90 -5.42
CA LYS A 347 22.51 32.32 -5.71
C LYS A 347 23.83 32.47 -6.47
N SER A 348 23.76 33.00 -7.68
CA SER A 348 24.92 33.53 -8.37
C SER A 348 25.39 34.78 -7.61
N ASP A 349 26.39 34.62 -6.75
CA ASP A 349 27.11 35.75 -6.20
C ASP A 349 27.99 36.35 -7.29
N ALA A 350 27.61 37.54 -7.74
CA ALA A 350 28.44 38.41 -8.56
C ALA A 350 29.19 39.41 -7.67
N LYS A 351 30.48 39.60 -8.01
CA LYS A 351 31.50 40.59 -7.57
C LYS A 351 32.47 40.07 -6.53
N GLU A 352 33.79 40.27 -6.62
CA GLU A 352 34.70 40.96 -7.56
C GLU A 352 36.13 40.54 -7.12
N SER A 353 37.07 40.29 -8.04
CA SER A 353 38.47 40.74 -7.91
C SER A 353 39.35 40.34 -9.10
N ASN A 354 39.76 41.38 -9.85
CA ASN A 354 41.09 41.70 -10.38
C ASN A 354 41.84 40.78 -11.36
N GLU A 355 41.87 41.25 -12.61
CA GLU A 355 43.04 41.52 -13.48
C GLU A 355 44.35 40.73 -13.29
N PHE A 356 44.86 40.11 -14.36
CA PHE A 356 45.98 40.59 -15.21
C PHE A 356 46.17 39.61 -16.42
N PRO A 357 46.94 39.93 -17.48
CA PRO A 357 46.41 40.24 -18.82
C PRO A 357 46.89 39.28 -19.92
N ILE A 358 46.19 39.23 -21.05
CA ILE A 358 46.80 38.73 -22.30
C ILE A 358 46.48 39.73 -23.41
N GLU A 359 47.52 40.40 -23.88
CA GLU A 359 47.56 41.25 -25.07
C GLU A 359 47.84 40.41 -26.35
N PRO A 360 47.66 40.98 -27.56
CA PRO A 360 46.94 40.35 -28.67
C PRO A 360 47.83 39.96 -29.87
N GLU A 361 47.30 39.14 -30.77
CA GLU A 361 47.70 38.96 -32.19
C GLU A 361 46.60 38.09 -32.85
N SER A 362 46.11 38.25 -34.07
CA SER A 362 46.16 39.25 -35.14
C SER A 362 45.12 38.80 -36.20
N GLU A 363 44.50 39.73 -36.90
CA GLU A 363 43.56 39.49 -38.01
C GLU A 363 44.20 38.74 -39.19
N GLU A 364 43.49 37.79 -39.80
CA GLU A 364 43.58 37.53 -41.24
C GLU A 364 42.25 36.99 -41.80
N ALA A 365 41.83 37.58 -42.93
CA ALA A 365 40.50 37.49 -43.53
C ALA A 365 40.28 36.21 -44.38
N PRO A 366 39.02 35.82 -44.65
CA PRO A 366 38.68 34.55 -45.29
C PRO A 366 38.48 34.66 -46.82
N LYS A 367 38.62 33.55 -47.56
CA LYS A 367 38.02 33.27 -48.90
C LYS A 367 38.44 31.87 -49.43
N PRO A 368 37.74 31.26 -50.42
CA PRO A 368 36.30 30.97 -50.48
C PRO A 368 35.96 29.53 -51.01
N GLU A 369 34.70 29.13 -50.77
CA GLU A 369 33.80 28.26 -51.57
C GLU A 369 34.25 26.89 -52.14
N LYS A 370 33.36 25.89 -51.93
CA LYS A 370 32.78 25.09 -53.03
C LYS A 370 31.46 24.42 -52.63
N GLU A 371 30.39 24.89 -53.27
CA GLU A 371 29.09 24.23 -53.43
C GLU A 371 29.23 22.95 -54.26
N ILE A 372 28.62 21.84 -53.83
CA ILE A 372 28.15 20.70 -54.66
C ILE A 372 27.09 19.96 -53.82
N ASN A 373 25.94 19.43 -54.28
CA ASN A 373 25.08 19.58 -55.47
C ASN A 373 23.89 18.62 -55.20
N GLU A 374 22.67 18.98 -55.59
CA GLU A 374 21.41 18.27 -55.28
C GLU A 374 21.23 16.90 -55.97
N GLN A 375 22.27 16.36 -56.61
CA GLN A 375 22.25 15.04 -57.26
C GLN A 375 22.53 13.86 -56.32
N ASP A 376 22.95 14.10 -55.08
CA ASP A 376 23.18 13.05 -54.08
C ASP A 376 21.92 12.66 -53.29
N ILE A 377 20.84 13.43 -53.44
CA ILE A 377 19.54 13.15 -52.79
C ILE A 377 18.69 12.19 -53.65
N GLU A 378 18.84 12.21 -54.98
CA GLU A 378 18.11 11.30 -55.87
C GLU A 378 18.70 9.89 -55.94
N LYS A 379 20.01 9.70 -55.70
CA LYS A 379 20.64 8.37 -55.66
C LYS A 379 20.37 7.56 -54.39
N LYS A 380 19.87 8.18 -53.32
CA LYS A 380 19.41 7.46 -52.12
C LYS A 380 17.99 6.91 -52.25
N LYS A 381 17.16 7.50 -53.11
CA LYS A 381 15.75 7.07 -53.34
C LYS A 381 15.61 5.91 -54.35
N GLU A 382 16.61 5.67 -55.20
CA GLU A 382 16.63 4.48 -56.07
C GLU A 382 17.16 3.21 -55.38
N LYS A 383 17.96 3.33 -54.31
CA LYS A 383 18.46 2.15 -53.56
C LYS A 383 17.46 1.54 -52.57
N GLU A 384 16.37 2.23 -52.24
CA GLU A 384 15.29 1.68 -51.39
C GLU A 384 14.18 0.97 -52.19
N LYS A 385 14.16 1.09 -53.53
CA LYS A 385 13.17 0.40 -54.38
C LYS A 385 13.64 -0.93 -54.97
N GLU A 386 14.93 -1.26 -54.91
CA GLU A 386 15.46 -2.57 -55.33
C GLU A 386 15.58 -3.60 -54.20
N ALA A 387 15.44 -3.21 -52.93
CA ALA A 387 15.50 -4.14 -51.79
C ALA A 387 14.16 -4.82 -51.45
N VAL A 388 13.04 -4.38 -52.05
CA VAL A 388 11.70 -4.96 -51.82
C VAL A 388 11.34 -6.04 -52.86
N ASN A 389 12.19 -6.28 -53.86
CA ASN A 389 11.92 -7.23 -54.96
C ASN A 389 12.80 -8.49 -54.94
N GLN A 390 13.40 -8.86 -53.80
CA GLN A 390 14.21 -10.08 -53.67
C GLN A 390 13.69 -11.13 -52.65
N ASP A 391 12.57 -10.89 -51.96
CA ASP A 391 11.97 -11.89 -51.06
C ASP A 391 10.82 -12.71 -51.66
N ASP A 392 10.34 -12.39 -52.88
CA ASP A 392 9.23 -13.12 -53.53
C ASP A 392 9.67 -14.17 -54.58
N ALA A 393 10.94 -14.57 -54.60
CA ALA A 393 11.44 -15.55 -55.56
C ALA A 393 12.37 -16.59 -54.93
N LYS A 394 11.93 -17.26 -53.85
CA LYS A 394 12.58 -18.49 -53.37
C LYS A 394 11.73 -19.35 -52.43
N GLU A 395 10.49 -19.68 -52.81
CA GLU A 395 9.86 -20.92 -52.33
C GLU A 395 8.79 -21.39 -53.33
N GLY A 396 9.26 -22.10 -54.34
CA GLY A 396 8.45 -22.77 -55.35
C GLY A 396 9.35 -23.61 -56.22
N ASP A 397 9.85 -24.74 -55.69
CA ASP A 397 9.81 -26.04 -56.39
C ASP A 397 10.49 -27.18 -55.58
N VAL A 398 9.71 -28.26 -55.37
CA VAL A 398 10.10 -29.68 -55.39
C VAL A 398 10.99 -30.20 -54.23
N SER A 399 10.60 -31.16 -53.38
CA SER A 399 9.84 -32.42 -53.56
C SER A 399 9.03 -32.82 -52.33
#